data_AF-C8PF53-F1
#
_entry.id   AF-C8PF53-F1
#
_cell.length_a   1.000
_cell.length_b   1.000
_cell.length_c   1.000
_cell.angle_alpha   90.00
_cell.angle_beta   90.00
_cell.angle_gamma   90.00
#
_symmetry.space_group_name_H-M   'P 1'
#
loop_
_entity.id
_entity.type
_entity.pdbx_description
1 polymer ?
#
loop_
_entity_poly.entity_id
_entity_poly.type
_entity_poly.pdbx_seq_one_letter_code
_entity_poly.pdbx_strand_id
1 'polypeptide(L)'
;MNNLKLIQNWYASKCDGEWEHEYGLTLETVDNPGWWIEIDGESGKKPIKINIDRDDEDWFFINATENELKGSCGAENLEELLEYVVKWLMD
;
A
#
# COMPACT_ATOMS: atom_id res chain seq x y z
N MET A 1 9.22 -8.18 11.86
CA MET A 1 8.28 -9.06 11.12
C MET A 1 8.49 -8.80 9.62
N ASN A 2 8.25 -9.78 8.75
CA ASN A 2 8.30 -9.57 7.30
C ASN A 2 7.04 -8.80 6.84
N ASN A 3 7.19 -7.71 6.07
CA ASN A 3 6.08 -6.86 5.60
C ASN A 3 5.03 -7.66 4.82
N LEU A 4 5.45 -8.57 3.95
CA LEU A 4 4.52 -9.45 3.22
C LEU A 4 3.68 -10.30 4.17
N LYS A 5 4.29 -10.82 5.24
CA LYS A 5 3.57 -11.63 6.22
C LYS A 5 2.52 -10.81 6.98
N LEU A 6 2.83 -9.55 7.24
CA LEU A 6 1.91 -8.63 7.91
C LEU A 6 0.71 -8.28 7.02
N ILE A 7 0.96 -8.00 5.74
CA ILE A 7 -0.10 -7.75 4.75
C ILE A 7 -0.97 -9.00 4.56
N GLN A 8 -0.39 -10.19 4.48
CA GLN A 8 -1.15 -11.44 4.41
C GLN A 8 -2.07 -11.63 5.61
N ASN A 9 -1.57 -11.36 6.82
CA ASN A 9 -2.36 -11.50 8.03
C ASN A 9 -3.48 -10.45 8.10
N TRP A 10 -3.22 -9.21 7.65
CA TRP A 10 -4.23 -8.18 7.52
C TRP A 10 -5.33 -8.59 6.54
N TYR A 11 -4.97 -8.99 5.32
CA TYR A 11 -5.94 -9.43 4.32
C TYR A 11 -6.81 -10.58 4.83
N ALA A 12 -6.19 -11.61 5.42
CA ALA A 12 -6.93 -12.73 6.01
C ALA A 12 -7.84 -12.32 7.17
N SER A 13 -7.53 -11.24 7.89
CA SER A 13 -8.40 -10.70 8.95
C SER A 13 -9.60 -9.92 8.42
N LYS A 14 -9.55 -9.51 7.14
CA LYS A 14 -10.64 -8.81 6.47
C LYS A 14 -11.60 -9.74 5.75
N CYS A 15 -11.13 -10.91 5.30
CA CYS A 15 -11.98 -11.92 4.66
C CYS A 15 -13.05 -12.45 5.62
N ASP A 16 -14.28 -12.00 5.42
CA ASP A 16 -15.45 -12.38 6.21
C ASP A 16 -16.57 -13.01 5.37
N GLY A 17 -16.35 -13.20 4.07
CA GLY A 17 -17.30 -13.76 3.12
C GLY A 17 -17.94 -12.71 2.21
N GLU A 18 -17.80 -11.43 2.52
CA GLU A 18 -18.33 -10.32 1.71
C GLU A 18 -17.21 -9.32 1.35
N TRP A 19 -16.37 -8.94 2.31
CA TRP A 19 -15.36 -7.91 2.12
C TRP A 19 -14.40 -8.23 0.95
N GLU A 20 -13.98 -9.48 0.81
CA GLU A 20 -13.06 -9.92 -0.26
C GLU A 20 -13.66 -9.88 -1.67
N HIS A 21 -14.98 -9.70 -1.79
CA HIS A 21 -15.66 -9.57 -3.07
C HIS A 21 -15.77 -8.10 -3.53
N GLU A 22 -15.63 -7.15 -2.60
CA GLU A 22 -15.81 -5.72 -2.86
C GLU A 22 -14.50 -4.92 -2.76
N TYR A 23 -13.57 -5.37 -1.91
CA TYR A 23 -12.36 -4.64 -1.54
C TYR A 23 -11.12 -5.55 -1.58
N GLY A 24 -9.93 -4.95 -1.57
CA GLY A 24 -8.69 -5.71 -1.54
C GLY A 24 -7.42 -4.87 -1.64
N LEU A 25 -6.41 -5.53 -2.22
CA LEU A 25 -5.10 -4.96 -2.50
C LEU A 25 -4.73 -5.27 -3.95
N THR A 26 -4.42 -4.23 -4.70
CA THR A 26 -3.86 -4.33 -6.06
C THR A 26 -2.40 -3.94 -6.01
N LEU A 27 -1.54 -4.76 -6.62
CA LEU A 27 -0.12 -4.46 -6.85
C LEU A 27 0.16 -4.72 -8.34
N GLU A 28 0.56 -3.69 -9.05
CA GLU A 28 0.82 -3.75 -10.48
C GLU A 28 2.05 -2.93 -10.86
N THR A 29 2.52 -3.09 -12.10
CA THR A 29 3.63 -2.30 -12.64
C THR A 29 3.13 -1.01 -13.28
N VAL A 30 3.95 0.03 -13.27
CA VAL A 30 3.70 1.29 -14.00
C VAL A 30 4.61 1.45 -15.22
N ASP A 31 4.26 2.37 -16.13
CA ASP A 31 4.97 2.60 -17.40
C ASP A 31 6.41 3.14 -17.23
N ASN A 32 6.69 3.84 -16.12
CA ASN A 32 8.04 4.23 -15.71
C ASN A 32 8.54 3.22 -14.68
N PRO A 33 9.61 2.43 -14.92
CA PRO A 33 9.90 1.20 -14.18
C PRO A 33 9.62 1.30 -12.68
N GLY A 34 8.59 0.58 -12.22
CA GLY A 34 8.08 0.80 -10.89
C GLY A 34 6.83 0.02 -10.57
N TRP A 35 6.32 0.28 -9.37
CA TRP A 35 5.15 -0.38 -8.80
C TRP A 35 4.06 0.64 -8.49
N TRP A 36 2.82 0.23 -8.67
CA TRP A 36 1.63 0.89 -8.14
C TRP A 36 0.96 -0.04 -7.13
N ILE A 37 0.55 0.51 -6.00
CA ILE A 37 -0.24 -0.19 -5.00
C ILE A 37 -1.51 0.59 -4.68
N GLU A 38 -2.62 -0.13 -4.57
CA GLU A 38 -3.90 0.40 -4.12
C GLU A 38 -4.50 -0.57 -3.10
N ILE A 39 -5.00 0.00 -2.00
CA ILE A 39 -5.68 -0.73 -0.92
C ILE A 39 -6.93 0.05 -0.57
N ASP A 40 -8.08 -0.62 -0.55
CA ASP A 40 -9.37 -0.06 -0.17
C ASP A 40 -10.06 -0.92 0.90
N GLY A 41 -11.30 -0.57 1.27
CA GLY A 41 -12.07 -1.31 2.27
C GLY A 41 -11.64 -1.08 3.73
N GLU A 42 -10.85 -0.03 4.00
CA GLU A 42 -10.59 0.46 5.35
C GLU A 42 -11.61 1.52 5.79
N SER A 43 -11.62 1.82 7.09
CA SER A 43 -12.38 2.97 7.60
C SER A 43 -11.73 3.57 8.83
N GLY A 44 -11.80 4.91 8.96
CA GLY A 44 -11.29 5.64 10.12
C GLY A 44 -9.76 5.61 10.27
N LYS A 45 -9.02 5.29 9.21
CA LYS A 45 -7.56 5.35 9.20
C LYS A 45 -7.06 6.80 9.22
N LYS A 46 -5.82 7.01 9.66
CA LYS A 46 -5.22 8.35 9.60
C LYS A 46 -4.78 8.65 8.17
N PRO A 47 -5.21 9.79 7.59
CA PRO A 47 -4.72 10.20 6.28
C PRO A 47 -3.21 10.44 6.31
N ILE A 48 -2.51 9.97 5.28
CA ILE A 48 -1.07 10.21 5.10
C ILE A 48 -0.79 10.70 3.68
N LYS A 49 0.14 11.62 3.56
CA LYS A 49 0.64 12.07 2.25
C LYS A 49 2.16 12.15 2.29
N ILE A 50 2.81 11.32 1.50
CA ILE A 50 4.27 11.19 1.44
C ILE A 50 4.69 11.36 -0.01
N ASN A 51 5.76 12.11 -0.21
CA ASN A 51 6.41 12.26 -1.50
C ASN A 51 7.92 12.29 -1.27
N ILE A 52 8.60 11.23 -1.67
CA ILE A 52 10.06 11.10 -1.64
C ILE A 52 10.52 10.90 -3.09
N ASP A 53 11.36 11.83 -3.54
CA ASP A 53 11.90 11.87 -4.89
C ASP A 53 13.40 12.16 -4.74
N ARG A 54 14.21 11.08 -4.76
CA ARG A 54 15.67 11.16 -4.58
C ARG A 54 16.34 11.22 -5.94
N ASP A 55 15.92 10.36 -6.87
CA ASP A 55 16.27 10.40 -8.29
C ASP A 55 15.24 9.62 -9.15
N ASP A 56 15.53 9.47 -10.45
CA ASP A 56 14.65 8.84 -11.44
C ASP A 56 14.32 7.36 -11.15
N GLU A 57 15.16 6.66 -10.38
CA GLU A 57 15.01 5.24 -10.03
C GLU A 57 14.64 5.05 -8.55
N ASP A 58 15.03 5.98 -7.67
CA ASP A 58 14.78 5.98 -6.23
C ASP A 58 13.73 7.03 -5.82
N TRP A 59 12.47 6.60 -5.84
CA TRP A 59 11.34 7.46 -5.51
C TRP A 59 10.17 6.64 -4.97
N PHE A 60 9.33 7.27 -4.15
CA PHE A 60 7.99 6.79 -3.85
C PHE A 60 7.03 7.88 -3.38
N PHE A 61 5.75 7.65 -3.66
CA PHE A 61 4.62 8.48 -3.29
C PHE A 61 3.58 7.64 -2.56
N ILE A 62 2.96 8.21 -1.53
CA ILE A 62 1.78 7.65 -0.88
C ILE A 62 0.75 8.75 -0.68
N ASN A 63 -0.49 8.44 -0.98
CA ASN A 63 -1.66 9.22 -0.61
C ASN A 63 -2.70 8.26 -0.02
N ALA A 64 -2.86 8.31 1.30
CA ALA A 64 -3.89 7.59 1.99
C ALA A 64 -4.93 8.55 2.60
N THR A 65 -6.17 8.10 2.55
CA THR A 65 -7.32 8.71 3.19
C THR A 65 -7.70 7.89 4.42
N GLU A 66 -8.90 8.13 4.95
CA GLU A 66 -9.44 7.32 6.05
C GLU A 66 -9.83 5.90 5.61
N ASN A 67 -10.02 5.68 4.30
CA ASN A 67 -10.62 4.44 3.78
C ASN A 67 -9.76 3.74 2.70
N GLU A 68 -8.81 4.44 2.12
CA GLU A 68 -8.05 3.99 0.95
C GLU A 68 -6.59 4.46 1.05
N LEU A 69 -5.66 3.63 0.60
CA LEU A 69 -4.27 3.99 0.37
C LEU A 69 -3.89 3.74 -1.09
N LYS A 70 -3.31 4.76 -1.71
CA LYS A 70 -2.69 4.67 -3.04
C LYS A 70 -1.22 5.03 -2.94
N GLY A 71 -0.37 4.29 -3.64
CA GLY A 71 1.05 4.58 -3.67
C GLY A 71 1.71 4.12 -4.95
N SER A 72 2.85 4.72 -5.25
CA SER A 72 3.72 4.31 -6.35
C SER A 72 5.17 4.46 -5.96
N CYS A 73 6.04 3.65 -6.55
CA CYS A 73 7.46 3.72 -6.29
C CYS A 73 8.31 3.24 -7.48
N GLY A 74 9.60 3.55 -7.45
CA GLY A 74 10.58 2.98 -8.37
C GLY A 74 10.70 1.46 -8.25
N ALA A 75 11.32 0.83 -9.24
CA ALA A 75 11.37 -0.63 -9.37
C ALA A 75 12.00 -1.34 -8.16
N GLU A 76 12.97 -0.71 -7.49
CA GLU A 76 13.68 -1.27 -6.33
C GLU A 76 13.16 -0.73 -4.98
N ASN A 77 12.16 0.15 -4.97
CA ASN A 77 11.63 0.78 -3.76
C ASN A 77 10.44 0.06 -3.13
N LEU A 78 10.02 -1.09 -3.67
CA LEU A 78 8.79 -1.76 -3.22
C LEU A 78 8.82 -2.09 -1.72
N GLU A 79 9.94 -2.58 -1.19
CA GLU A 79 10.02 -2.92 0.24
C GLU A 79 9.83 -1.68 1.12
N GLU A 80 10.42 -0.53 0.74
CA GLU A 80 10.23 0.74 1.46
C GLU A 80 8.78 1.20 1.41
N LEU A 81 8.13 1.12 0.24
CA LEU A 81 6.70 1.41 0.09
C LEU A 81 5.85 0.51 1.02
N LEU A 82 6.15 -0.78 1.07
CA LEU A 82 5.43 -1.76 1.90
C LEU A 82 5.60 -1.48 3.41
N GLU A 83 6.73 -0.92 3.86
CA GLU A 83 6.87 -0.50 5.25
C GLU A 83 5.85 0.57 5.65
N TYR A 84 5.58 1.54 4.78
CA TYR A 84 4.59 2.58 5.05
C TYR A 84 3.15 2.05 4.94
N VAL A 85 2.89 1.14 4.00
CA VAL A 85 1.62 0.43 3.90
C VAL A 85 1.33 -0.31 5.21
N VAL A 86 2.28 -1.09 5.71
CA VAL A 86 2.14 -1.81 6.97
C VAL A 86 1.90 -0.86 8.14
N LYS A 87 2.63 0.26 8.22
CA LYS A 87 2.42 1.28 9.26
C LYS A 87 0.98 1.81 9.22
N TRP A 88 0.44 2.12 8.04
CA TRP A 88 -0.92 2.61 7.89
C TRP A 88 -1.99 1.56 8.22
N LEU A 89 -1.79 0.29 7.82
CA LEU A 89 -2.70 -0.81 8.12
C LEU A 89 -2.77 -1.15 9.62
N MET A 90 -1.73 -0.84 10.39
CA MET A 90 -1.63 -1.23 11.81
C MET A 90 -1.82 -0.11 12.81
N ASP A 91 -1.83 1.14 12.36
CA ASP A 91 -2.19 2.31 13.16
C ASP A 91 -3.72 2.41 13.37
#